data_AF-A0A151QZM1-F1
#
_entry.id   AF-A0A151QZM1-F1
#
_cell.length_a   1.000
_cell.length_b   1.000
_cell.length_c   1.000
_cell.angle_alpha   90.00
_cell.angle_beta   90.00
_cell.angle_gamma   90.00
#
_symmetry.space_group_name_H-M   'P 1'
#
loop_
_entity.id
_entity.type
_entity.pdbx_description
1 polymer ?
#
loop_
_entity_poly.entity_id
_entity_poly.type
_entity_poly.pdbx_seq_one_letter_code
_entity_poly.pdbx_strand_id
1 'polypeptide(L)'
;TIKGGYDLDAAMIWIMKIEKIFNVMECPLAQKVRLATFMLTVDAHFWWEGALQRMIDGGVHLNWDNLKRVFLEKYFLDDVRSQKEVEFLKLKQGNNTVVEL
;
A
#
# COMPACT_ATOMS: atom_id res chain seq x y z
N THR A 1 -2.50 -12.77 1.65
CA THR A 1 -1.50 -12.20 2.58
C THR A 1 -0.52 -11.40 1.76
N ILE A 2 -0.41 -10.09 1.97
CA ILE A 2 0.61 -9.26 1.30
C ILE A 2 1.93 -9.56 1.99
N LYS A 3 2.88 -10.15 1.27
CA LYS A 3 4.23 -10.36 1.77
C LYS A 3 5.06 -9.13 1.41
N GLY A 4 5.11 -8.15 2.31
CA GLY A 4 6.22 -7.18 2.50
C GLY A 4 6.98 -6.62 1.29
N GLY A 5 6.37 -6.49 0.12
CA GLY A 5 6.97 -5.88 -1.08
C GLY A 5 6.10 -4.73 -1.55
N TYR A 6 6.74 -3.59 -1.84
CA TYR A 6 6.11 -2.40 -2.41
C TYR A 6 5.65 -2.73 -3.82
N ASP A 7 4.40 -3.15 -3.92
CA ASP A 7 3.78 -3.61 -5.15
C ASP A 7 2.34 -3.08 -5.16
N LEU A 8 2.12 -2.03 -5.94
CA LEU A 8 0.81 -1.43 -6.14
C LEU A 8 -0.20 -2.46 -6.68
N ASP A 9 0.22 -3.40 -7.52
CA ASP A 9 -0.65 -4.47 -8.03
C ASP A 9 -1.05 -5.42 -6.90
N ALA A 10 -0.12 -5.78 -6.00
CA ALA A 10 -0.44 -6.58 -4.82
C ALA A 10 -1.44 -5.87 -3.88
N ALA A 11 -1.30 -4.56 -3.70
CA ALA A 11 -2.22 -3.73 -2.92
C ALA A 11 -3.61 -3.67 -3.57
N MET A 12 -3.68 -3.44 -4.89
CA MET A 12 -4.94 -3.46 -5.65
C MET A 12 -5.62 -4.82 -5.61
N ILE A 13 -4.86 -5.91 -5.79
CA ILE A 13 -5.36 -7.29 -5.69
C ILE A 13 -5.90 -7.57 -4.28
N TRP A 14 -5.25 -7.05 -3.23
CA TRP A 14 -5.75 -7.19 -1.86
C TRP A 14 -7.07 -6.47 -1.65
N ILE A 15 -7.21 -5.21 -2.12
CA ILE A 15 -8.48 -4.46 -2.06
C ILE A 15 -9.57 -5.22 -2.82
N MET A 16 -9.29 -5.72 -4.03
CA MET A 16 -10.27 -6.48 -4.80
C MET A 16 -10.71 -7.76 -4.05
N LYS A 17 -9.76 -8.49 -3.45
CA LYS A 17 -10.06 -9.72 -2.71
C LYS A 17 -10.91 -9.45 -1.47
N ILE A 18 -10.61 -8.39 -0.72
CA ILE A 18 -11.36 -8.07 0.49
C ILE A 18 -12.75 -7.50 0.17
N GLU A 19 -12.89 -6.71 -0.89
CA GLU A 19 -14.20 -6.25 -1.35
C GLU A 19 -15.10 -7.41 -1.79
N LYS A 20 -14.54 -8.45 -2.45
CA LYS A 20 -15.27 -9.68 -2.76
C LYS A 20 -15.76 -10.39 -1.50
N ILE A 21 -14.92 -10.51 -0.46
CA ILE A 21 -15.31 -11.13 0.82
C ILE A 21 -16.42 -10.31 1.49
N PHE A 22 -16.27 -8.99 1.55
CA PHE A 22 -17.30 -8.12 2.12
C PHE A 22 -18.63 -8.20 1.38
N ASN A 23 -18.60 -8.35 0.06
CA ASN A 23 -19.80 -8.54 -0.73
C ASN A 23 -20.49 -9.87 -0.43
N VAL A 24 -19.73 -10.97 -0.39
CA VAL A 24 -20.28 -12.31 -0.08
C VAL A 24 -20.84 -12.39 1.34
N MET A 25 -20.21 -11.71 2.29
CA MET A 25 -20.62 -11.70 3.70
C MET A 25 -21.68 -10.64 4.02
N GLU A 26 -22.15 -9.88 3.03
CA GLU A 26 -23.05 -8.73 3.22
C GLU A 26 -22.56 -7.77 4.32
N CYS A 27 -21.25 -7.53 4.35
CA CYS A 27 -20.61 -6.82 5.44
C CYS A 27 -21.08 -5.35 5.51
N PRO A 28 -21.60 -4.89 6.66
CA PRO A 28 -22.03 -3.51 6.84
C PRO A 28 -20.88 -2.54 6.61
N LEU A 29 -21.17 -1.40 5.95
CA LEU A 29 -20.15 -0.37 5.65
C LEU A 29 -19.38 0.08 6.89
N ALA A 30 -20.07 0.21 8.02
CA ALA A 30 -19.48 0.59 9.31
C ALA A 30 -18.46 -0.42 9.87
N GLN A 31 -18.49 -1.68 9.41
CA GLN A 31 -17.59 -2.74 9.88
C GLN A 31 -16.40 -2.99 8.94
N LYS A 32 -16.51 -2.61 7.66
CA LYS A 32 -15.49 -2.90 6.64
C LYS A 32 -14.09 -2.44 7.04
N VAL A 33 -13.96 -1.22 7.56
CA VAL A 33 -12.66 -0.67 7.99
C VAL A 33 -12.06 -1.53 9.10
N ARG A 34 -12.83 -1.85 10.15
CA ARG A 34 -12.33 -2.65 11.28
C ARG A 34 -11.85 -4.04 10.85
N LEU A 35 -12.64 -4.70 9.99
CA LEU A 35 -12.28 -6.02 9.47
C LEU A 35 -11.08 -5.97 8.53
N ALA A 36 -10.98 -4.93 7.70
CA ALA A 36 -9.84 -4.74 6.82
C ALA A 36 -8.54 -4.51 7.58
N THR A 37 -8.56 -3.67 8.62
CA THR A 37 -7.42 -3.48 9.52
C THR A 37 -6.98 -4.81 10.14
N PHE A 38 -7.92 -5.62 10.60
CA PHE A 38 -7.63 -6.94 11.17
C PHE A 38 -6.97 -7.90 10.15
N MET A 39 -7.28 -7.78 8.86
CA MET A 39 -6.71 -8.61 7.80
C MET A 39 -5.33 -8.14 7.32
N LEU A 40 -4.83 -6.98 7.78
CA LEU A 40 -3.48 -6.52 7.47
C LEU A 40 -2.45 -7.34 8.25
N THR A 41 -1.35 -7.68 7.57
CA THR A 41 -0.25 -8.42 8.20
C THR A 41 0.81 -7.49 8.75
N VAL A 42 1.33 -7.81 9.94
CA VAL A 42 2.47 -7.21 10.67
C VAL A 42 2.89 -5.82 10.15
N ASP A 43 3.74 -5.74 9.12
CA ASP A 43 4.27 -4.46 8.62
C ASP A 43 3.19 -3.51 8.10
N ALA A 44 2.21 -4.04 7.35
CA ALA A 44 1.09 -3.26 6.84
C ALA A 44 0.17 -2.79 7.97
N HIS A 45 -0.01 -3.62 9.01
CA HIS A 45 -0.79 -3.23 10.19
C HIS A 45 -0.08 -2.13 10.97
N PHE A 46 1.22 -2.27 11.26
CA PHE A 46 1.96 -1.27 12.03
C PHE A 46 1.97 0.09 11.33
N TRP A 47 2.19 0.09 10.01
CA TRP A 47 2.08 1.33 9.24
C TRP A 47 0.67 1.92 9.28
N TRP A 48 -0.36 1.07 9.16
CA TRP A 48 -1.76 1.51 9.14
C TRP A 48 -2.17 2.19 10.46
N GLU A 49 -1.72 1.71 11.62
CA GLU A 49 -1.97 2.38 12.91
C GLU A 49 -1.43 3.82 12.92
N GLY A 50 -0.21 4.01 12.43
CA GLY A 50 0.36 5.36 12.29
C GLY A 50 -0.38 6.23 11.27
N ALA A 51 -0.86 5.64 10.17
CA ALA A 51 -1.69 6.35 9.19
C ALA A 51 -3.06 6.74 9.76
N LEU A 52 -3.67 5.85 10.52
CA LEU A 52 -4.95 6.07 11.19
C LEU A 52 -4.86 7.25 12.17
N GLN A 53 -3.80 7.32 12.97
CA GLN A 53 -3.59 8.47 13.87
C GLN A 53 -3.51 9.79 13.08
N ARG A 54 -2.74 9.82 11.98
CA ARG A 54 -2.66 11.01 11.12
C ARG A 54 -3.99 11.39 10.48
N MET A 55 -4.81 10.40 10.11
CA MET A 55 -6.16 10.65 9.59
C MET A 55 -7.06 11.29 10.65
N ILE A 56 -7.01 10.80 11.89
CA ILE A 56 -7.76 11.35 13.01
C ILE A 56 -7.33 12.78 13.30
N ASP A 57 -6.02 13.03 13.41
CA ASP A 57 -5.46 14.35 13.68
C ASP A 57 -5.77 15.35 12.55
N GLY A 58 -5.85 14.87 11.30
CA GLY A 58 -6.21 15.65 10.13
C GLY A 58 -7.72 15.80 9.89
N GLY A 59 -8.58 15.27 10.78
CA GLY A 59 -10.04 15.34 10.62
C GLY A 59 -10.60 14.53 9.45
N VAL A 60 -9.83 13.57 8.93
CA VAL A 60 -10.27 12.69 7.84
C VAL A 60 -11.23 11.64 8.38
N HIS A 61 -12.44 11.61 7.84
CA HIS A 61 -13.44 10.64 8.27
C HIS A 61 -13.01 9.20 7.95
N LEU A 62 -13.10 8.33 8.96
CA LEU A 62 -12.76 6.92 8.81
C LEU A 62 -13.90 6.15 8.11
N ASN A 63 -13.75 5.94 6.81
CA ASN A 63 -14.65 5.11 6.01
C ASN A 63 -13.84 4.25 5.03
N TRP A 64 -14.54 3.36 4.32
CA TRP A 64 -13.91 2.41 3.41
C TRP A 64 -13.14 3.09 2.27
N ASP A 65 -13.68 4.17 1.71
CA ASP A 65 -13.06 4.87 0.59
C ASP A 65 -11.80 5.62 1.00
N ASN A 66 -11.79 6.25 2.17
CA ASN A 66 -10.60 6.88 2.73
C ASN A 66 -9.54 5.84 3.11
N LEU A 67 -9.92 4.67 3.60
CA LEU A 67 -8.97 3.57 3.80
C LEU A 67 -8.32 3.17 2.48
N LYS A 68 -9.10 2.89 1.43
CA LYS A 68 -8.56 2.53 0.11
C LYS A 68 -7.62 3.61 -0.43
N ARG A 69 -8.01 4.88 -0.33
CA ARG A 69 -7.20 6.02 -0.78
C ARG A 69 -5.85 6.07 -0.06
N VAL A 70 -5.87 6.16 1.28
CA VAL A 70 -4.64 6.27 2.07
C VAL A 70 -3.76 5.03 1.93
N PHE A 71 -4.39 3.85 1.86
CA PHE A 71 -3.69 2.59 1.63
C PHE A 71 -2.98 2.57 0.28
N LEU A 72 -3.67 2.90 -0.81
CA LEU A 72 -3.08 2.92 -2.16
C LEU A 72 -2.04 4.03 -2.34
N GLU A 73 -2.25 5.21 -1.75
CA GLU A 73 -1.29 6.32 -1.80
C GLU A 73 0.08 5.92 -1.24
N LYS A 74 0.10 5.11 -0.16
CA LYS A 74 1.35 4.54 0.39
C LYS A 74 2.12 3.76 -0.68
N TYR A 75 1.47 2.77 -1.28
CA TYR A 75 2.12 1.89 -2.25
C TYR A 75 2.45 2.61 -3.55
N PHE A 76 1.65 3.58 -3.97
CA PHE A 76 1.95 4.40 -5.16
C PHE A 76 3.22 5.24 -4.97
N LEU A 77 3.35 5.92 -3.83
CA LEU A 77 4.54 6.72 -3.54
C LEU A 77 5.80 5.85 -3.43
N ASP A 78 5.66 4.66 -2.85
CA ASP A 78 6.75 3.71 -2.70
C ASP A 78 7.13 3.10 -4.07
N ASP A 79 6.18 2.75 -4.93
CA ASP A 79 6.43 2.25 -6.30
C ASP A 79 7.21 3.25 -7.15
N VAL A 80 6.81 4.53 -7.12
CA VAL A 80 7.52 5.61 -7.83
C VAL A 80 8.95 5.74 -7.31
N ARG A 81 9.15 5.64 -5.99
CA ARG A 81 10.49 5.67 -5.40
C ARG A 81 11.33 4.48 -5.86
N SER A 82 10.79 3.27 -5.79
CA SER A 82 11.48 2.04 -6.22
C SER A 82 11.85 2.08 -7.70
N GLN A 83 10.97 2.60 -8.56
CA GLN A 83 11.28 2.76 -9.98
C GLN A 83 12.47 3.72 -10.19
N LYS A 84 12.50 4.84 -9.46
CA LYS A 84 13.61 5.81 -9.53
C LYS A 84 14.92 5.23 -9.01
N GLU A 85 14.88 4.42 -7.96
CA GLU A 85 16.06 3.71 -7.45
C GLU A 85 16.62 2.72 -8.48
N VAL A 86 15.75 1.97 -9.17
CA VAL A 86 16.15 1.05 -10.24
C VAL A 86 16.75 1.80 -11.43
N GLU A 87 16.15 2.92 -11.86
CA GLU A 87 16.70 3.80 -12.90
C GLU A 87 18.10 4.29 -12.52
N PHE A 88 18.28 4.76 -11.27
CA PHE A 88 19.56 5.23 -10.76
C PHE A 88 20.63 4.14 -10.75
N LEU A 89 20.28 2.92 -10.30
CA LEU A 89 21.19 1.77 -10.31
C LEU A 89 21.60 1.38 -11.75
N LYS A 90 20.66 1.37 -12.69
CA LYS A 90 20.95 1.10 -14.11
C LYS A 90 21.87 2.16 -14.72
N LEU A 91 21.65 3.44 -14.41
CA LEU A 91 22.52 4.53 -14.85
C LEU A 91 23.94 4.39 -14.32
N LYS A 92 24.11 4.02 -13.04
CA LYS A 92 25.44 3.73 -12.48
C LYS A 92 26.11 2.54 -13.16
N GLN A 93 25.37 1.48 -13.46
CA GLN A 93 25.93 0.28 -14.10
C GLN A 93 26.33 0.55 -15.56
N GLY A 94 25.56 1.34 -16.31
CA GLY A 94 25.88 1.76 -17.68
C GLY A 94 27.04 2.76 -17.78
N ASN A 95 27.27 3.57 -16.76
CA ASN A 95 28.41 4.48 -16.69
C ASN A 95 29.73 3.80 -16.25
N ASN A 96 29.67 2.57 -15.72
CA ASN A 96 30.84 1.84 -15.25
C ASN A 96 31.52 0.97 -16.33
N THR A 97 30.98 0.90 -17.56
CA THR A 97 31.72 0.34 -18.71
C THR A 97 32.61 1.42 -19.34
N VAL A 98 33.59 1.90 -18.58
CA VAL A 98 34.77 2.53 -19.18
C VAL A 98 35.68 1.39 -19.58
N VAL A 99 35.74 1.09 -20.88
CA VAL A 99 36.83 0.31 -21.45
C VAL A 99 38.08 1.16 -21.26
N GLU A 100 38.91 0.79 -20.28
CA GLU A 100 40.31 1.19 -20.29
C GLU A 100 40.96 0.48 -21.48
N LEU A 101 41.37 1.29 -22.46
CA LEU A 101 42.20 0.88 -23.60
C LEU A 101 43.63 0.56 -23.13
#